data_AF-A0A497KV16-F1
#
_entry.id   AF-A0A497KV16-F1
#
_cell.length_a   1.000
_cell.length_b   1.000
_cell.length_c   1.000
_cell.angle_alpha   90.00
_cell.angle_beta   90.00
_cell.angle_gamma   90.00
#
_symmetry.space_group_name_H-M   'P 1'
#
loop_
_entity.id
_entity.type
_entity.pdbx_description
1 polymer ?
#
loop_
_entity_poly.entity_id
_entity_poly.type
_entity_poly.pdbx_seq_one_letter_code
_entity_poly.pdbx_strand_id
1 'polypeptide(L)'
;MPVHSRFKEKIDVLDLIIDVLKGHEESLSEIVEKFDEAHQKMSIFDEKMVLLDRILERLEGLKVKNVVEATGINGSLVKVKCNDWATFRAASQGALLVTFEVSEEEVIISSITDLFVFIYSSGVPEFMGLVGEVAGRWIGKILKAQQEDGTISSSFLSSKIDEDVYEAVVNPEMLRRWLSSELGLSKDKIVHGQVLC
;
A
#
# COMPACT_ATOMS: atom_id res chain seq x y z
N MET A 1 43.90 -51.38 -60.59
CA MET A 1 43.61 -51.75 -59.17
C MET A 1 42.91 -50.57 -58.50
N PRO A 2 41.64 -50.68 -58.06
CA PRO A 2 40.89 -49.53 -57.53
C PRO A 2 40.41 -49.68 -56.07
N VAL A 3 40.86 -50.71 -55.34
CA VAL A 3 40.27 -51.07 -54.03
C VAL A 3 40.61 -50.03 -52.94
N HIS A 4 41.82 -49.45 -52.98
CA HIS A 4 42.24 -48.43 -52.03
C HIS A 4 41.51 -47.09 -52.19
N SER A 5 41.10 -46.71 -53.40
CA SER A 5 40.40 -45.44 -53.64
C SER A 5 38.97 -45.47 -53.08
N ARG A 6 38.26 -46.60 -53.21
CA ARG A 6 36.91 -46.76 -52.62
C ARG A 6 36.93 -46.80 -51.10
N PHE A 7 38.01 -47.30 -50.49
CA PHE A 7 38.16 -47.28 -49.04
C PHE A 7 38.43 -45.86 -48.53
N LYS A 8 39.27 -45.10 -49.26
CA LYS A 8 39.54 -43.69 -48.97
C LYS A 8 38.24 -42.85 -49.00
N GLU A 9 37.45 -42.97 -50.06
CA GLU A 9 36.18 -42.25 -50.19
C GLU A 9 35.20 -42.54 -49.03
N LYS A 10 35.14 -43.79 -48.55
CA LYS A 10 34.30 -44.15 -47.41
C LYS A 10 34.80 -43.53 -46.10
N ILE A 11 36.11 -43.42 -45.92
CA ILE A 11 36.70 -42.76 -44.76
C ILE A 11 36.44 -41.25 -44.83
N ASP A 12 36.63 -40.62 -45.99
CA ASP A 12 36.38 -39.19 -46.17
C ASP A 12 34.91 -38.82 -45.89
N VAL A 13 33.96 -39.70 -46.26
CA VAL A 13 32.53 -39.53 -45.92
C VAL A 13 32.26 -39.70 -44.41
N LEU A 14 32.94 -40.63 -43.74
CA LEU A 14 32.81 -40.80 -42.30
C LEU A 14 33.37 -39.58 -41.54
N ASP A 15 34.51 -39.04 -41.96
CA ASP A 15 35.09 -37.82 -41.38
C ASP A 15 34.12 -36.64 -41.55
N LEU A 16 33.50 -36.48 -42.71
CA LEU A 16 32.47 -35.46 -42.93
C LEU A 16 31.26 -35.63 -42.01
N ILE A 17 30.79 -36.87 -41.81
CA ILE A 17 29.67 -37.15 -40.89
C ILE A 17 30.06 -36.80 -39.45
N ILE A 18 31.28 -37.15 -39.04
CA ILE A 18 31.79 -36.86 -37.69
C ILE A 18 31.85 -35.34 -37.46
N ASP A 19 32.34 -34.58 -38.44
CA ASP A 19 32.43 -33.12 -38.33
C ASP A 19 31.04 -32.47 -38.23
N VAL A 20 30.06 -32.94 -39.02
CA VAL A 20 28.67 -32.48 -38.93
C VAL A 20 28.06 -32.82 -37.57
N LEU A 21 28.29 -34.03 -37.06
CA LEU A 21 27.78 -34.45 -35.76
C LEU A 21 28.38 -33.65 -34.61
N LYS A 22 29.69 -33.34 -34.66
CA LYS A 22 30.32 -32.43 -33.71
C LYS A 22 29.70 -31.03 -33.71
N GLY A 23 29.47 -30.48 -34.91
CA GLY A 23 28.82 -29.16 -35.02
C GLY A 23 27.40 -29.16 -34.43
N HIS A 24 26.65 -30.25 -34.61
CA HIS A 24 25.33 -30.39 -33.98
C HIS A 24 25.42 -30.55 -32.46
N GLU A 25 26.40 -31.30 -31.94
CA GLU A 25 26.64 -31.46 -30.50
C GLU A 25 26.93 -30.10 -29.82
N GLU A 26 27.78 -29.27 -30.43
CA GLU A 26 28.07 -27.92 -29.95
C GLU A 26 26.82 -27.03 -30.00
N SER A 27 26.08 -27.06 -31.10
CA SER A 27 24.85 -26.27 -31.26
C SER A 27 23.77 -26.65 -30.23
N LEU A 28 23.62 -27.96 -29.95
CA LEU A 28 22.69 -28.45 -28.95
C LEU A 28 23.12 -28.05 -27.54
N SER A 29 24.42 -28.06 -27.26
CA SER A 29 24.95 -27.60 -25.97
C SER A 29 24.62 -26.12 -25.73
N GLU A 30 24.80 -25.26 -26.74
CA GLU A 30 24.44 -23.84 -26.64
C GLU A 30 22.93 -23.62 -26.45
N ILE A 31 22.09 -24.43 -27.10
CA ILE A 31 20.62 -24.35 -26.95
C ILE A 31 20.20 -24.74 -25.52
N VAL A 32 20.82 -25.77 -24.95
CA VAL A 32 20.53 -26.20 -23.56
C VAL A 32 20.89 -25.09 -22.57
N GLU A 33 22.06 -24.46 -22.73
CA GLU A 33 22.45 -23.32 -21.87
C GLU A 33 21.45 -22.16 -21.95
N LYS A 34 20.98 -21.81 -23.15
CA LYS A 34 19.95 -20.76 -23.33
C LYS A 34 18.61 -21.15 -22.72
N PHE A 35 18.24 -22.43 -22.80
CA PHE A 35 17.01 -22.94 -22.20
C PHE A 35 17.08 -22.87 -20.67
N ASP A 36 18.21 -23.24 -20.06
CA ASP A 36 18.42 -23.13 -18.62
C ASP A 36 18.37 -21.67 -18.15
N GLU A 37 18.96 -20.73 -18.90
CA GLU A 37 18.87 -19.30 -18.60
C GLU A 37 17.41 -18.80 -18.67
N ALA A 38 16.65 -19.23 -19.69
CA ALA A 38 15.23 -18.90 -19.82
C ALA A 38 14.40 -19.48 -18.68
N HIS A 39 14.68 -20.72 -18.27
CA HIS A 39 14.03 -21.38 -17.14
C HIS A 39 14.29 -20.62 -15.82
N GLN A 40 15.52 -20.20 -15.57
CA GLN A 40 15.85 -19.37 -14.39
C GLN A 40 15.09 -18.04 -14.40
N LYS A 41 15.03 -17.36 -15.55
CA LYS A 41 14.24 -16.11 -15.68
C LYS A 41 12.76 -16.34 -15.44
N MET A 42 12.22 -17.46 -15.91
CA MET A 42 10.81 -17.82 -15.70
C MET A 42 10.52 -18.13 -14.24
N SER A 43 11.44 -18.77 -13.51
CA SER A 43 11.33 -18.97 -12.06
C SER A 43 11.25 -17.64 -11.30
N ILE A 44 12.12 -16.67 -11.65
CA ILE A 44 12.07 -15.33 -11.04
C ILE A 44 10.74 -14.62 -11.36
N PHE A 45 10.21 -14.83 -12.57
CA PHE A 45 8.93 -14.27 -12.96
C PHE A 45 7.77 -14.88 -12.17
N ASP A 46 7.80 -16.20 -11.94
CA ASP A 46 6.77 -16.92 -11.17
C ASP A 46 6.74 -16.45 -9.71
N GLU A 47 7.91 -16.27 -9.07
CA GLU A 47 7.99 -15.68 -7.72
C GLU A 47 7.37 -14.27 -7.66
N LYS A 48 7.60 -13.44 -8.68
CA LYS A 48 6.99 -12.10 -8.78
C LYS A 48 5.49 -12.19 -9.02
N MET A 49 5.01 -13.20 -9.75
CA MET A 49 3.58 -13.41 -9.98
C MET A 49 2.86 -13.76 -8.69
N VAL A 50 3.45 -14.62 -7.83
CA VAL A 50 2.92 -14.92 -6.50
C VAL A 50 2.82 -13.66 -5.63
N LEU A 51 3.79 -12.76 -5.72
CA LEU A 51 3.71 -11.46 -5.04
C LEU A 51 2.54 -10.63 -5.57
N LEU A 52 2.35 -10.56 -6.88
CA LEU A 52 1.23 -9.84 -7.49
C LEU A 52 -0.13 -10.43 -7.10
N ASP A 53 -0.27 -11.76 -7.05
CA ASP A 53 -1.51 -12.41 -6.63
C ASP A 53 -1.85 -12.06 -5.18
N ARG A 54 -0.87 -12.11 -4.27
CA ARG A 54 -1.06 -11.65 -2.87
C ARG A 54 -1.47 -10.18 -2.81
N ILE A 55 -0.98 -9.34 -3.72
CA ILE A 55 -1.36 -7.93 -3.80
C ILE A 55 -2.81 -7.78 -4.30
N LEU A 56 -3.21 -8.54 -5.32
CA LEU A 56 -4.55 -8.52 -5.86
C LEU A 56 -5.59 -9.01 -4.84
N GLU A 57 -5.29 -10.08 -4.10
CA GLU A 57 -6.15 -10.54 -3.00
C GLU A 57 -6.37 -9.46 -1.93
N ARG A 58 -5.32 -8.67 -1.62
CA ARG A 58 -5.42 -7.55 -0.68
C ARG A 58 -6.21 -6.38 -1.26
N LEU A 59 -6.11 -6.14 -2.57
CA LEU A 59 -6.86 -5.12 -3.27
C LEU A 59 -8.34 -5.49 -3.45
N GLU A 60 -8.69 -6.76 -3.64
CA GLU A 60 -10.09 -7.20 -3.63
C GLU A 60 -10.76 -6.95 -2.27
N GLY A 61 -9.98 -6.98 -1.17
CA GLY A 61 -10.41 -6.53 0.15
C GLY A 61 -10.64 -5.01 0.24
N LEU A 62 -9.95 -4.23 -0.59
CA LEU A 62 -10.08 -2.78 -0.71
C LEU A 62 -11.11 -2.43 -1.80
N LYS A 63 -12.40 -2.52 -1.46
CA LYS A 63 -13.51 -1.94 -2.27
C LYS A 63 -13.43 -0.40 -2.32
N VAL A 64 -12.37 0.17 -2.87
CA VAL A 64 -12.23 1.62 -3.09
C VAL A 64 -12.84 1.95 -4.44
N LYS A 65 -14.15 2.24 -4.43
CA LYS A 65 -14.93 2.53 -5.65
C LYS A 65 -14.53 3.83 -6.37
N ASN A 66 -13.80 4.73 -5.71
CA ASN A 66 -13.45 6.05 -6.25
C ASN A 66 -11.97 6.37 -5.97
N VAL A 67 -11.06 5.82 -6.77
CA VAL A 67 -9.66 6.31 -6.82
C VAL A 67 -9.64 7.44 -7.85
N VAL A 68 -9.54 8.68 -7.38
CA VAL A 68 -9.68 9.88 -8.23
C VAL A 68 -8.34 10.26 -8.86
N GLU A 69 -7.23 10.17 -8.11
CA GLU A 69 -5.88 10.47 -8.63
C GLU A 69 -4.82 9.62 -7.95
N ALA A 70 -3.98 8.94 -8.74
CA ALA A 70 -2.75 8.30 -8.30
C ALA A 70 -1.58 9.22 -8.68
N THR A 71 -1.13 10.04 -7.74
CA THR A 71 -0.10 11.06 -8.01
C THR A 71 1.28 10.52 -7.63
N GLY A 72 1.98 9.96 -8.62
CA GLY A 72 3.44 9.92 -8.67
C GLY A 72 4.17 8.89 -7.78
N ILE A 73 5.05 8.14 -8.44
CA ILE A 73 6.11 7.29 -7.89
C ILE A 73 7.33 8.12 -7.47
N ASN A 74 7.28 8.82 -6.33
CA ASN A 74 8.49 9.34 -5.67
C ASN A 74 8.92 8.47 -4.47
N GLY A 75 8.66 7.17 -4.58
CA GLY A 75 8.99 6.11 -3.63
C GLY A 75 8.34 4.80 -4.08
N SER A 76 8.67 3.68 -3.43
CA SER A 76 8.07 2.36 -3.74
C SER A 76 6.55 2.28 -3.49
N LEU A 77 5.92 3.35 -3.00
CA LEU A 77 4.52 3.41 -2.60
C LEU A 77 3.77 4.46 -3.42
N VAL A 78 2.60 4.10 -3.93
CA VAL A 78 1.74 4.98 -4.73
C VAL A 78 0.92 5.88 -3.80
N LYS A 79 0.92 7.19 -4.04
CA LYS A 79 0.10 8.15 -3.28
C LYS A 79 -1.31 8.22 -3.88
N VAL A 80 -2.33 8.07 -3.03
CA VAL A 80 -3.75 8.13 -3.42
C VAL A 80 -4.44 9.20 -2.58
N LYS A 81 -4.92 10.26 -3.22
CA LYS A 81 -5.69 11.30 -2.54
C LYS A 81 -7.16 10.89 -2.43
N CYS A 82 -7.69 10.90 -1.21
CA CYS A 82 -9.09 10.62 -0.91
C CYS A 82 -9.84 11.94 -0.68
N ASN A 83 -10.89 12.19 -1.45
CA ASN A 83 -11.71 13.40 -1.29
C ASN A 83 -12.72 13.28 -0.13
N ASP A 84 -13.13 12.06 0.21
CA ASP A 84 -14.14 11.80 1.25
C ASP A 84 -13.57 10.99 2.41
N TRP A 85 -13.96 11.34 3.63
CA TRP A 85 -13.57 10.61 4.84
C TRP A 85 -13.98 9.13 4.81
N ALA A 86 -15.18 8.83 4.31
CA ALA A 86 -15.67 7.46 4.21
C ALA A 86 -14.78 6.58 3.33
N THR A 87 -14.28 7.15 2.22
CA THR A 87 -13.36 6.48 1.30
C THR A 87 -12.01 6.27 1.95
N PHE A 88 -11.46 7.30 2.62
CA PHE A 88 -10.20 7.20 3.37
C PHE A 88 -10.29 6.15 4.48
N ARG A 89 -11.37 6.16 5.27
CA ARG A 89 -11.61 5.22 6.37
C ARG A 89 -11.67 3.78 5.87
N ALA A 90 -12.41 3.52 4.79
CA ALA A 90 -12.51 2.19 4.21
C ALA A 90 -11.16 1.71 3.65
N ALA A 91 -10.41 2.59 2.97
CA ALA A 91 -9.10 2.28 2.42
C ALA A 91 -8.01 2.08 3.49
N SER A 92 -8.20 2.67 4.67
CA SER A 92 -7.23 2.67 5.78
C SER A 92 -7.47 1.56 6.80
N GLN A 93 -8.48 0.70 6.60
CA GLN A 93 -8.68 -0.46 7.46
C GLN A 93 -7.52 -1.44 7.30
N GLY A 94 -6.71 -1.60 8.36
CA GLY A 94 -5.51 -2.44 8.33
C GLY A 94 -4.22 -1.70 7.94
N ALA A 95 -4.21 -0.37 7.99
CA ALA A 95 -2.98 0.40 7.82
C ALA A 95 -1.89 0.00 8.83
N LEU A 96 -0.64 0.03 8.39
CA LEU A 96 0.52 -0.23 9.24
C LEU A 96 0.82 0.96 10.15
N LEU A 97 0.73 2.15 9.58
CA LEU A 97 0.99 3.42 10.24
C LEU A 97 0.01 4.47 9.72
N VAL A 98 -0.52 5.27 10.63
CA VAL A 98 -1.29 6.46 10.28
C VAL A 98 -0.55 7.65 10.87
N THR A 99 -0.35 8.68 10.06
CA THR A 99 0.14 9.96 10.53
C THR A 99 -0.89 11.03 10.30
N PHE A 100 -0.88 12.04 11.15
CA PHE A 100 -1.75 13.19 10.99
C PHE A 100 -1.00 14.45 11.35
N GLU A 101 -1.32 15.51 10.61
CA GLU A 101 -0.79 16.85 10.78
C GLU A 101 -1.96 17.82 10.79
N VAL A 102 -1.94 18.72 11.77
CA VAL A 102 -2.96 19.76 11.93
C VAL A 102 -2.24 21.09 11.74
N SER A 103 -2.52 21.73 10.62
CA SER A 103 -2.09 23.10 10.32
C SER A 103 -3.20 24.07 10.71
N GLU A 104 -2.93 25.38 10.63
CA GLU A 104 -3.94 26.41 10.91
C GLU A 104 -5.14 26.35 9.93
N GLU A 105 -4.90 25.93 8.69
CA GLU A 105 -5.89 25.96 7.61
C GLU A 105 -6.48 24.57 7.27
N GLU A 106 -5.67 23.52 7.36
CA GLU A 106 -6.07 22.16 6.96
C GLU A 106 -5.57 21.06 7.91
N VAL A 107 -6.33 19.97 7.95
CA VAL A 107 -5.98 18.70 8.60
C VAL A 107 -5.61 17.70 7.53
N ILE A 108 -4.39 17.19 7.60
CA ILE A 108 -3.86 16.17 6.68
C ILE A 108 -3.70 14.86 7.45
N ILE A 109 -4.30 13.80 6.93
CA ILE A 109 -4.24 12.46 7.52
C ILE A 109 -3.71 11.51 6.45
N SER A 110 -2.55 10.92 6.74
CA SER A 110 -1.87 9.98 5.88
C SER A 110 -1.95 8.58 6.47
N SER A 111 -2.32 7.61 5.66
CA SER A 111 -2.41 6.20 6.04
C SER A 111 -1.49 5.40 5.15
N ILE A 112 -0.47 4.80 5.78
CA ILE A 112 0.54 4.01 5.12
C ILE A 112 0.13 2.54 5.20
N THR A 113 -0.04 1.96 4.02
CA THR A 113 -0.15 0.53 3.80
C THR A 113 1.12 0.03 3.11
N ASP A 114 1.20 -1.28 2.85
CA ASP A 114 2.39 -1.88 2.22
C ASP A 114 2.68 -1.39 0.80
N LEU A 115 1.71 -0.77 0.13
CA LEU A 115 1.80 -0.36 -1.27
C LEU A 115 1.32 1.06 -1.55
N PHE A 116 0.43 1.58 -0.70
CA PHE A 116 -0.21 2.86 -0.92
C PHE A 116 -0.08 3.75 0.30
N VAL A 117 0.12 5.03 0.02
CA VAL A 117 -0.09 6.10 1.00
C VAL A 117 -1.41 6.77 0.64
N PHE A 118 -2.44 6.49 1.42
CA PHE A 118 -3.72 7.20 1.31
C PHE A 118 -3.62 8.52 2.03
N ILE A 119 -4.05 9.61 1.41
CA ILE A 119 -3.98 10.96 1.98
C ILE A 119 -5.37 11.56 1.95
N TYR A 120 -5.87 11.95 3.11
CA TYR A 120 -7.07 12.75 3.27
C TYR A 120 -6.67 14.15 3.73
N SER A 121 -7.17 15.18 3.04
CA SER A 121 -6.95 16.60 3.37
C SER A 121 -8.31 17.27 3.47
N SER A 122 -8.58 17.97 4.57
CA SER A 122 -9.81 18.73 4.75
C SER A 122 -9.52 20.01 5.51
N GLY A 123 -10.26 21.08 5.21
CA GLY A 123 -10.16 22.32 5.98
C GLY A 123 -10.50 22.08 7.45
N VAL A 124 -9.81 22.76 8.35
CA VAL A 124 -10.03 22.61 9.81
C VAL A 124 -11.52 22.73 10.20
N PRO A 125 -12.31 23.70 9.69
CA PRO A 125 -13.74 23.80 10.00
C PRO A 125 -14.60 22.65 9.44
N GLU A 126 -14.29 22.18 8.24
CA GLU A 126 -15.00 21.06 7.60
C GLU A 126 -14.72 19.75 8.35
N PHE A 127 -13.46 19.55 8.74
CA PHE A 127 -13.03 18.43 9.54
C PHE A 127 -13.65 18.48 10.94
N MET A 128 -13.79 19.67 11.55
CA MET A 128 -14.52 19.85 12.81
C MET A 128 -15.99 19.48 12.69
N GLY A 129 -16.65 19.80 11.58
CA GLY A 129 -18.03 19.36 11.32
C GLY A 129 -18.13 17.83 11.24
N LEU A 130 -17.22 17.19 10.51
CA LEU A 130 -17.12 15.73 10.39
C LEU A 130 -16.84 15.06 11.74
N VAL A 131 -15.89 15.59 12.50
CA VAL A 131 -15.59 15.13 13.86
C VAL A 131 -16.82 15.36 14.71
N GLY A 132 -17.43 16.56 14.74
CA GLY A 132 -18.58 16.94 15.56
C GLY A 132 -19.84 16.09 15.35
N GLU A 133 -20.22 15.76 14.11
CA GLU A 133 -21.35 14.87 13.82
C GLU A 133 -21.14 13.45 14.37
N VAL A 134 -19.89 12.96 14.35
CA VAL A 134 -19.49 11.65 14.89
C VAL A 134 -19.16 11.74 16.39
N ALA A 135 -18.69 12.90 16.85
CA ALA A 135 -18.06 13.16 18.13
C ALA A 135 -18.99 13.79 19.15
N GLY A 136 -20.17 14.29 18.79
CA GLY A 136 -21.21 14.60 19.80
C GLY A 136 -21.50 13.39 20.71
N ARG A 137 -21.37 12.17 20.16
CA ARG A 137 -21.42 10.90 20.92
C ARG A 137 -20.11 10.53 21.63
N TRP A 138 -18.96 11.00 21.16
CA TRP A 138 -17.62 10.70 21.71
C TRP A 138 -17.20 11.70 22.79
N ILE A 139 -17.30 13.01 22.52
CA ILE A 139 -17.20 14.11 23.48
C ILE A 139 -18.20 13.88 24.62
N GLY A 140 -19.44 13.51 24.30
CA GLY A 140 -20.43 13.13 25.32
C GLY A 140 -20.03 11.89 26.15
N LYS A 141 -19.19 10.98 25.65
CA LYS A 141 -18.63 9.85 26.40
C LYS A 141 -17.40 10.23 27.21
N ILE A 142 -16.54 11.10 26.71
CA ILE A 142 -15.35 11.61 27.41
C ILE A 142 -15.77 12.53 28.55
N LEU A 143 -16.69 13.46 28.30
CA LEU A 143 -17.26 14.32 29.33
C LEU A 143 -17.96 13.48 30.40
N LYS A 144 -18.69 12.41 30.03
CA LYS A 144 -19.26 11.48 31.01
C LYS A 144 -18.21 10.68 31.80
N ALA A 145 -17.07 10.34 31.19
CA ALA A 145 -15.96 9.70 31.89
C ALA A 145 -15.18 10.67 32.80
N GLN A 146 -15.28 11.98 32.56
CA GLN A 146 -14.76 13.03 33.46
C GLN A 146 -15.79 13.47 34.50
N GLN A 147 -17.08 13.25 34.25
CA GLN A 147 -18.22 13.65 35.08
C GLN A 147 -18.70 12.51 36.00
N GLU A 148 -17.78 11.70 36.53
CA GLU A 148 -18.02 10.99 37.79
C GLU A 148 -17.75 11.89 39.02
N ASP A 149 -17.17 13.08 38.82
CA ASP A 149 -17.09 14.16 39.82
C ASP A 149 -18.00 15.35 39.43
N GLY A 150 -19.27 15.32 39.86
CA GLY A 150 -20.07 16.53 40.15
C GLY A 150 -20.85 17.26 39.02
N THR A 151 -22.18 17.12 39.09
CA THR A 151 -23.29 18.11 38.92
C THR A 151 -23.42 19.02 37.68
N ILE A 152 -24.38 18.63 36.80
CA ILE A 152 -25.43 19.35 36.01
C ILE A 152 -25.17 20.77 35.43
N SER A 153 -25.34 20.94 34.09
CA SER A 153 -26.39 21.79 33.47
C SER A 153 -26.42 21.74 31.93
N SER A 154 -27.62 21.57 31.35
CA SER A 154 -27.86 21.22 29.94
C SER A 154 -28.11 22.40 28.99
N SER A 155 -27.95 23.65 29.43
CA SER A 155 -28.22 24.85 28.61
C SER A 155 -26.96 25.63 28.19
N PHE A 156 -25.77 25.19 28.61
CA PHE A 156 -24.46 25.82 28.29
C PHE A 156 -23.66 25.09 27.20
N LEU A 157 -24.25 24.09 26.54
CA LEU A 157 -23.50 23.13 25.75
C LEU A 157 -23.14 23.63 24.35
N SER A 158 -23.90 24.53 23.73
CA SER A 158 -23.67 24.86 22.31
C SER A 158 -22.37 25.63 22.04
N SER A 159 -21.96 26.53 22.93
CA SER A 159 -20.70 27.28 22.75
C SER A 159 -19.48 26.51 23.24
N LYS A 160 -19.64 25.69 24.28
CA LYS A 160 -18.57 24.80 24.76
C LYS A 160 -18.29 23.68 23.78
N ILE A 161 -19.30 23.13 23.11
CA ILE A 161 -19.09 22.10 22.09
C ILE A 161 -18.19 22.61 20.97
N ASP A 162 -18.35 23.86 20.51
CA ASP A 162 -17.50 24.43 19.46
C ASP A 162 -16.04 24.60 19.92
N GLU A 163 -15.84 25.06 21.15
CA GLU A 163 -14.52 25.24 21.77
C GLU A 163 -13.85 23.88 22.10
N ASP A 164 -14.61 22.90 22.59
CA ASP A 164 -14.19 21.52 22.88
C ASP A 164 -13.91 20.73 21.58
N VAL A 165 -14.63 21.01 20.48
CA VAL A 165 -14.37 20.44 19.14
C VAL A 165 -13.11 21.07 18.54
N TYR A 166 -12.91 22.38 18.73
CA TYR A 166 -11.68 23.05 18.35
C TYR A 166 -10.48 22.42 19.08
N GLU A 167 -10.60 22.29 20.40
CA GLU A 167 -9.58 21.64 21.23
C GLU A 167 -9.42 20.15 20.88
N ALA A 168 -10.46 19.42 20.48
CA ALA A 168 -10.34 18.00 20.10
C ALA A 168 -9.62 17.76 18.76
N VAL A 169 -9.74 18.69 17.80
CA VAL A 169 -9.02 18.63 16.53
C VAL A 169 -7.58 19.15 16.69
N VAL A 170 -7.40 20.22 17.48
CA VAL A 170 -6.08 20.83 17.70
C VAL A 170 -5.25 20.06 18.72
N ASN A 171 -5.89 19.33 19.66
CA ASN A 171 -5.19 18.48 20.62
C ASN A 171 -4.82 17.13 19.96
N PRO A 172 -3.52 16.86 19.75
CA PRO A 172 -3.08 15.68 19.03
C PRO A 172 -3.46 14.37 19.73
N GLU A 173 -3.59 14.36 21.07
CA GLU A 173 -3.99 13.16 21.81
C GLU A 173 -5.48 12.85 21.67
N MET A 174 -6.32 13.88 21.51
CA MET A 174 -7.74 13.70 21.25
C MET A 174 -7.99 13.19 19.83
N LEU A 175 -7.36 13.83 18.85
CA LEU A 175 -7.43 13.39 17.46
C LEU A 175 -6.88 11.96 17.26
N ARG A 176 -5.77 11.63 17.93
CA ARG A 176 -5.21 10.26 17.94
C ARG A 176 -6.18 9.22 18.48
N ARG A 177 -6.92 9.54 19.56
CA ARG A 177 -7.95 8.65 20.13
C ARG A 177 -9.14 8.49 19.20
N TRP A 178 -9.59 9.58 18.58
CA TRP A 178 -10.67 9.54 17.60
C TRP A 178 -10.29 8.68 16.39
N LEU A 179 -9.09 8.89 15.83
CA LEU A 179 -8.55 8.08 14.72
C LEU A 179 -8.42 6.60 15.08
N SER A 180 -7.98 6.28 16.30
CA SER A 180 -7.91 4.91 16.80
C SER A 180 -9.30 4.24 16.81
N SER A 181 -10.33 4.96 17.24
CA SER A 181 -11.71 4.45 17.25
C SER A 181 -12.30 4.31 15.85
N GLU A 182 -12.04 5.26 14.95
CA GLU A 182 -12.62 5.27 13.61
C GLU A 182 -11.96 4.23 12.69
N LEU A 183 -10.64 4.08 12.77
CA LEU A 183 -9.85 3.19 11.91
C LEU A 183 -9.66 1.79 12.52
N GLY A 184 -10.00 1.59 13.80
CA GLY A 184 -9.81 0.32 14.50
C GLY A 184 -8.33 -0.04 14.72
N LEU A 185 -7.46 0.97 14.81
CA LEU A 185 -6.00 0.80 14.94
C LEU A 185 -5.55 1.07 16.38
N SER A 186 -4.49 0.39 16.84
CA SER A 186 -3.85 0.74 18.10
C SER A 186 -3.28 2.16 18.02
N LYS A 187 -3.35 2.89 19.14
CA LYS A 187 -2.77 4.23 19.25
C LYS A 187 -1.27 4.23 18.92
N ASP A 188 -0.56 3.14 19.17
CA ASP A 188 0.88 3.00 18.90
C ASP A 188 1.22 3.07 17.40
N LYS A 189 0.22 2.82 16.54
CA LYS A 189 0.33 2.91 15.08
C LYS A 189 -0.12 4.25 14.53
N ILE A 190 -0.46 5.21 15.41
CA ILE A 190 -0.92 6.54 15.03
C ILE A 190 0.06 7.56 15.59
N VAL A 191 0.72 8.29 14.70
CA VAL A 191 1.81 9.22 15.03
C VAL A 191 1.43 10.63 14.59
N HIS A 192 1.70 11.61 15.44
CA HIS A 192 1.57 13.01 15.05
C HIS A 192 2.78 13.42 14.21
N GLY A 193 2.54 13.92 12.99
CA GLY A 193 3.57 14.34 12.06
C GLY A 193 3.25 14.01 10.61
N GLN A 194 4.14 14.43 9.71
CA GLN A 194 3.99 14.22 8.27
C GLN A 194 4.85 13.04 7.81
N VAL A 195 4.34 12.27 6.85
CA VAL A 195 5.15 11.30 6.12
C VAL A 195 6.00 12.07 5.10
N LEU A 196 7.27 12.29 5.45
CA LEU A 196 8.27 12.76 4.49
C LEU A 196 8.73 11.56 3.65
N CYS A 197 8.14 11.41 2.47
CA CYS A 197 8.62 10.53 1.40
C CYS A 197 9.14 11.37 0.24
#